data_AF-A0A7V0NDH3-F1
#
_entry.id   AF-A0A7V0NDH3-F1
#
_cell.length_a   1.000
_cell.length_b   1.000
_cell.length_c   1.000
_cell.angle_alpha   90.00
_cell.angle_beta   90.00
_cell.angle_gamma   90.00
#
_symmetry.space_group_name_H-M   'P 1'
#
loop_
_entity.id
_entity.type
_entity.pdbx_description
1 polymer ?
#
loop_
_entity_poly.entity_id
_entity_poly.type
_entity_poly.pdbx_seq_one_letter_code
_entity_poly.pdbx_strand_id
1 'polypeptide(L)'
;MPRWRTPEKGGDVMRRVLSLFLGVALCGGLALAQWVPHDPIYIYGNKDFTWENGVVGGSGTPDDPYIIEGWIIDTLGYDYGIYISNTTSHFVIRNCLIRYPQEKAGIFLSAVKNGVIEDCAIWGGRVGIQLLAASKITIHRNAVGYCDYGILISTGSNDNIIYENSVIACGLPARDEGLSNRWYHEGKGNYWSDYRGMDRDGDGIGDSSYEVVPDRYPLMEPVAELPPEARPMRTLDLSAVEERGIVALAPGSLVRLTAVDVGVGVDKIFYRIAGQDWQVYSEPFPLEGAAVIRMEYYAVDKLGNREPTKTLTIYLDAAPPVTRIVPGDPHYYAPDGKLWATSHTPFELLAEDDSGVAHIFFRIDQGKWRAYEDKFYIPGPEGPHKVEYYAIDLYGNREAVQSVVIWKDDSAPETTSALEPKEEESPFEEKPAPEEARGIMPQPSPEGPAPTGGPEEKAALYRVNLVRAELLENTGVGSDWSFAVSLDGTTMEFAPGSLPLLLYQGEARELRFEFTATESDAGTSDVGSASFALTPPWSPGSYTLDLIVYEDNLQTAAARALWRL
;
A
#
# COMPACT_ATOMS: atom_id res chain seq x y z
N MET A 1 -57.22 26.73 46.95
CA MET A 1 -56.47 27.52 47.96
C MET A 1 -55.43 26.61 48.60
N PRO A 2 -54.22 27.06 49.00
CA PRO A 2 -53.51 28.33 48.75
C PRO A 2 -52.11 28.11 48.07
N ARG A 3 -51.67 29.05 47.21
CA ARG A 3 -50.60 30.07 47.39
C ARG A 3 -49.15 29.65 47.05
N TRP A 4 -48.70 30.24 45.95
CA TRP A 4 -47.33 30.44 45.51
C TRP A 4 -46.50 31.31 46.48
N ARG A 5 -45.22 30.96 46.64
CA ARG A 5 -44.12 31.87 47.00
C ARG A 5 -42.83 31.39 46.32
N THR A 6 -42.20 32.27 45.54
CA THR A 6 -40.77 32.25 45.22
C THR A 6 -39.96 32.65 46.46
N PRO A 7 -38.65 32.32 46.51
CA PRO A 7 -37.67 33.37 46.19
C PRO A 7 -36.35 32.90 45.50
N GLU A 8 -35.87 33.80 44.64
CA GLU A 8 -34.50 34.32 44.43
C GLU A 8 -33.23 33.46 44.32
N LYS A 9 -32.39 33.93 43.38
CA LYS A 9 -31.00 33.58 43.05
C LYS A 9 -30.02 33.91 44.18
N GLY A 10 -28.90 33.18 44.20
CA GLY A 10 -27.62 33.73 44.66
C GLY A 10 -26.58 32.71 45.11
N GLY A 11 -25.55 32.51 44.27
CA GLY A 11 -24.16 32.27 44.69
C GLY A 11 -23.79 30.92 45.31
N ASP A 12 -22.55 30.50 45.03
CA ASP A 12 -21.79 29.48 45.76
C ASP A 12 -22.18 28.00 45.64
N VAL A 13 -21.86 27.40 44.48
CA VAL A 13 -21.24 26.06 44.46
C VAL A 13 -20.18 26.00 43.32
N MET A 14 -19.13 26.81 43.42
CA MET A 14 -17.93 26.68 42.58
C MET A 14 -16.68 26.78 43.45
N ARG A 15 -16.43 25.76 44.27
CA ARG A 15 -15.14 25.54 44.93
C ARG A 15 -14.90 24.04 45.11
N ARG A 16 -13.69 23.62 44.71
CA ARG A 16 -13.12 22.24 44.65
C ARG A 16 -13.44 21.61 43.29
N VAL A 17 -12.57 21.60 42.28
CA VAL A 17 -11.12 21.34 42.26
C VAL A 17 -10.55 22.04 41.03
N LEU A 18 -9.65 23.01 41.19
CA LEU A 18 -8.60 23.36 40.22
C LEU A 18 -7.68 24.39 40.89
N SER A 19 -6.51 23.96 41.32
CA SER A 19 -5.41 24.83 41.77
C SER A 19 -4.10 24.07 41.59
N LEU A 20 -3.09 24.79 41.10
CA LEU A 20 -1.78 24.38 40.57
C LEU A 20 -1.83 24.03 39.07
N PHE A 21 -1.24 24.78 38.14
CA PHE A 21 -0.04 25.63 38.22
C PHE A 21 -0.23 27.01 37.56
N LEU A 22 -0.02 28.07 38.34
CA LEU A 22 0.48 29.36 37.87
C LEU A 22 1.89 29.50 38.46
N GLY A 23 2.90 29.55 37.60
CA GLY A 23 4.30 29.59 38.00
C GLY A 23 5.19 30.08 36.86
N VAL A 24 4.93 31.27 36.32
CA VAL A 24 5.98 32.04 35.66
C VAL A 24 6.78 32.71 36.77
N ALA A 25 7.96 32.17 37.07
CA ALA A 25 8.98 32.84 37.87
C ALA A 25 10.33 32.69 37.19
N LEU A 26 10.94 33.83 36.88
CA LEU A 26 12.31 33.97 36.42
C LEU A 26 13.26 33.17 37.32
N CYS A 27 13.85 32.11 36.77
CA CYS A 27 15.18 31.61 37.11
C CYS A 27 15.69 30.88 35.86
N GLY A 28 16.83 31.29 35.33
CA GLY A 28 17.43 30.72 34.14
C GLY A 28 17.63 29.21 34.30
N GLY A 29 16.85 28.45 33.56
CA GLY A 29 16.92 27.01 33.41
C GLY A 29 16.09 26.67 32.18
N LEU A 30 16.65 25.90 31.25
CA LEU A 30 15.99 25.43 30.05
C LEU A 30 14.70 24.69 30.46
N ALA A 31 13.55 25.37 30.36
CA ALA A 31 12.26 24.70 30.39
C ALA A 31 12.17 23.91 29.08
N LEU A 32 12.43 22.60 29.16
CA LEU A 32 12.05 21.69 28.09
C LEU A 32 10.54 21.84 27.94
N ALA A 33 10.10 22.38 26.79
CA ALA A 33 8.68 22.49 26.49
C ALA A 33 8.08 21.08 26.53
N GLN A 34 7.30 20.79 27.56
CA GLN A 34 6.63 19.51 27.72
C GLN A 34 5.25 19.64 27.10
N TRP A 35 4.94 18.79 26.11
CA TRP A 35 3.60 18.71 25.51
C TRP A 35 2.53 18.49 26.59
N VAL A 36 1.41 19.18 26.45
CA VAL A 36 0.30 19.14 27.42
C VAL A 36 -0.86 18.31 26.84
N PRO A 37 -1.41 17.34 27.58
CA PRO A 37 -2.57 16.59 27.11
C PRO A 37 -3.80 17.47 26.85
N HIS A 38 -4.50 17.22 25.75
CA HIS A 38 -5.73 17.89 25.38
C HIS A 38 -6.69 16.90 24.70
N ASP A 39 -7.99 17.06 24.96
CA ASP A 39 -9.04 16.34 24.21
C ASP A 39 -9.00 16.76 22.71
N PRO A 40 -9.66 16.05 21.80
CA PRO A 40 -9.78 16.52 20.42
C PRO A 40 -10.32 17.94 20.29
N ILE A 41 -9.74 18.70 19.36
CA ILE A 41 -10.03 20.11 19.12
C ILE A 41 -10.99 20.24 17.94
N TYR A 42 -12.10 20.96 18.16
CA TYR A 42 -13.13 21.20 17.16
C TYR A 42 -13.41 22.70 17.02
N ILE A 43 -13.21 23.22 15.82
CA ILE A 43 -13.46 24.63 15.46
C ILE A 43 -14.41 24.65 14.27
N TYR A 44 -15.66 25.10 14.45
CA TYR A 44 -16.68 25.12 13.39
C TYR A 44 -16.86 26.50 12.74
N GLY A 45 -15.99 27.45 13.09
CA GLY A 45 -15.91 28.78 12.49
C GLY A 45 -15.18 29.76 13.39
N ASN A 46 -15.09 31.02 12.97
CA ASN A 46 -14.23 32.04 13.61
C ASN A 46 -14.44 32.23 15.12
N LYS A 47 -15.68 32.06 15.60
CA LYS A 47 -16.02 32.25 17.02
C LYS A 47 -15.51 31.13 17.93
N ASP A 48 -15.16 29.99 17.36
CA ASP A 48 -14.74 28.80 18.10
C ASP A 48 -13.22 28.76 18.29
N PHE A 49 -12.46 29.75 17.77
CA PHE A 49 -11.06 29.96 18.13
C PHE A 49 -10.96 30.53 19.56
N THR A 50 -11.12 29.65 20.55
CA THR A 50 -11.06 29.98 21.97
C THR A 50 -9.99 29.15 22.67
N TRP A 51 -9.63 29.56 23.88
CA TRP A 51 -8.71 28.82 24.74
C TRP A 51 -9.18 27.38 25.00
N GLU A 52 -10.49 27.18 25.20
CA GLU A 52 -11.09 25.86 25.42
C GLU A 52 -10.95 24.95 24.20
N ASN A 53 -10.82 25.52 23.00
CA ASN A 53 -10.57 24.80 21.76
C ASN A 53 -9.08 24.87 21.37
N GLY A 54 -8.19 24.87 22.37
CA GLY A 54 -6.75 24.74 22.20
C GLY A 54 -6.01 25.96 21.66
N VAL A 55 -6.66 27.12 21.52
CA VAL A 55 -5.99 28.35 21.10
C VAL A 55 -5.19 28.96 22.25
N VAL A 56 -3.88 29.09 22.06
CA VAL A 56 -2.95 29.64 23.08
C VAL A 56 -2.56 31.11 22.83
N GLY A 57 -2.88 31.65 21.65
CA GLY A 57 -2.58 33.03 21.29
C GLY A 57 -3.17 33.45 19.94
N GLY A 58 -2.98 34.72 19.57
CA GLY A 58 -3.41 35.26 18.28
C GLY A 58 -4.69 36.10 18.28
N SER A 59 -4.85 36.91 17.24
CA SER A 59 -6.09 37.65 16.91
C SER A 59 -6.73 37.25 15.57
N GLY A 60 -6.11 36.32 14.83
CA GLY A 60 -6.61 35.79 13.56
C GLY A 60 -6.21 36.61 12.33
N THR A 61 -5.24 37.53 12.45
CA THR A 61 -4.66 38.30 11.34
C THR A 61 -3.42 37.60 10.76
N PRO A 62 -2.93 37.95 9.56
CA PRO A 62 -1.70 37.34 9.03
C PRO A 62 -0.49 37.50 9.95
N ASP A 63 -0.36 38.67 10.60
CA ASP A 63 0.76 39.00 11.49
C ASP A 63 0.55 38.52 12.93
N ASP A 64 -0.69 38.12 13.26
CA ASP A 64 -1.09 37.66 14.59
C ASP A 64 -2.19 36.59 14.45
N PRO A 65 -1.85 35.40 13.90
CA PRO A 65 -2.81 34.34 13.61
C PRO A 65 -3.25 33.63 14.89
N TYR A 66 -4.40 32.97 14.90
CA TYR A 66 -4.76 32.08 16.02
C TYR A 66 -3.78 30.91 16.10
N ILE A 67 -3.18 30.68 17.27
CA ILE A 67 -2.14 29.68 17.47
C ILE A 67 -2.70 28.51 18.28
N ILE A 68 -2.62 27.30 17.75
CA ILE A 68 -2.88 26.03 18.43
C ILE A 68 -1.53 25.34 18.54
N GLU A 69 -1.00 25.20 19.76
CA GLU A 69 0.39 24.78 19.95
C GLU A 69 0.63 23.92 21.19
N GLY A 70 1.51 22.93 21.04
CA GLY A 70 2.09 22.20 22.18
C GLY A 70 1.19 21.12 22.78
N TRP A 71 0.13 20.72 22.07
CA TRP A 71 -0.82 19.73 22.56
C TRP A 71 -0.41 18.30 22.20
N ILE A 72 -0.65 17.37 23.11
CA ILE A 72 -0.71 15.93 22.82
C ILE A 72 -2.17 15.49 22.83
N ILE A 73 -2.65 14.96 21.71
CA ILE A 73 -4.05 14.58 21.47
C ILE A 73 -4.08 13.09 21.12
N ASP A 74 -4.75 12.30 21.95
CA ASP A 74 -5.08 10.91 21.66
C ASP A 74 -6.50 10.86 21.05
N THR A 75 -6.62 10.27 19.86
CA THR A 75 -7.87 10.27 19.10
C THR A 75 -8.62 8.94 19.15
N LEU A 76 -8.22 8.01 20.03
CA LEU A 76 -8.91 6.73 20.20
C LEU A 76 -10.39 6.95 20.58
N GLY A 77 -11.29 6.50 19.68
CA GLY A 77 -12.74 6.65 19.85
C GLY A 77 -13.30 8.00 19.39
N TYR A 78 -12.50 8.83 18.72
CA TYR A 78 -12.90 10.12 18.17
C TYR A 78 -12.66 10.19 16.67
N ASP A 79 -13.53 10.92 15.97
CA ASP A 79 -13.43 11.12 14.53
C ASP A 79 -12.11 11.78 14.09
N TYR A 80 -11.67 12.81 14.84
CA TYR A 80 -10.55 13.67 14.46
C TYR A 80 -9.70 14.04 15.68
N GLY A 81 -8.44 14.42 15.47
CA GLY A 81 -7.61 15.06 16.50
C GLY A 81 -7.80 16.56 16.53
N ILE A 82 -7.57 17.23 15.41
CA ILE A 82 -7.87 18.65 15.21
C ILE A 82 -8.76 18.78 13.98
N TYR A 83 -9.98 19.25 14.17
CA TYR A 83 -10.90 19.56 13.08
C TYR A 83 -11.20 21.06 13.05
N ILE A 84 -10.83 21.73 11.96
CA ILE A 84 -11.17 23.13 11.71
C ILE A 84 -12.03 23.22 10.46
N SER A 85 -13.16 23.93 10.56
CA SER A 85 -14.05 24.16 9.43
C SER A 85 -14.62 25.57 9.36
N ASN A 86 -15.04 25.94 8.14
CA ASN A 86 -15.81 27.16 7.85
C ASN A 86 -15.16 28.45 8.40
N THR A 87 -13.87 28.63 8.12
CA THR A 87 -13.14 29.83 8.56
C THR A 87 -12.24 30.39 7.46
N THR A 88 -12.10 31.70 7.45
CA THR A 88 -11.09 32.41 6.65
C THR A 88 -10.07 33.14 7.52
N SER A 89 -10.19 33.03 8.85
CA SER A 89 -9.24 33.61 9.80
C SER A 89 -7.88 32.93 9.64
N HIS A 90 -6.81 33.67 9.89
CA HIS A 90 -5.48 33.09 9.88
C HIS A 90 -5.27 32.23 11.13
N PHE A 91 -4.71 31.05 10.95
CA PHE A 91 -4.39 30.16 12.05
C PHE A 91 -3.11 29.37 11.80
N VAL A 92 -2.47 28.94 12.89
CA VAL A 92 -1.29 28.09 12.89
C VAL A 92 -1.54 26.93 13.85
N ILE A 93 -1.42 25.70 13.34
CA ILE A 93 -1.32 24.49 14.16
C ILE A 93 0.16 24.14 14.19
N ARG A 94 0.79 24.14 15.37
CA ARG A 94 2.22 23.83 15.46
C ARG A 94 2.64 23.03 16.67
N ASN A 95 3.71 22.25 16.54
CA ASN A 95 4.29 21.52 17.66
C ASN A 95 3.25 20.65 18.43
N CYS A 96 2.31 20.05 17.70
CA CYS A 96 1.30 19.16 18.26
C CYS A 96 1.66 17.69 17.98
N LEU A 97 1.40 16.81 18.94
CA LEU A 97 1.49 15.36 18.80
C LEU A 97 0.08 14.79 18.70
N ILE A 98 -0.29 14.22 17.55
CA ILE A 98 -1.61 13.65 17.33
C ILE A 98 -1.48 12.16 17.10
N ARG A 99 -2.05 11.38 18.01
CA ARG A 99 -1.84 9.95 18.09
C ARG A 99 -3.13 9.23 17.73
N TYR A 100 -3.00 8.23 16.88
CA TYR A 100 -4.00 7.20 16.68
C TYR A 100 -5.32 7.62 16.01
N PRO A 101 -5.31 8.38 14.89
CA PRO A 101 -6.53 8.82 14.19
C PRO A 101 -7.22 7.68 13.44
N GLN A 102 -7.73 6.69 14.17
CA GLN A 102 -8.27 5.44 13.65
C GLN A 102 -9.60 5.63 12.90
N GLU A 103 -10.45 6.57 13.35
CA GLU A 103 -11.79 6.75 12.77
C GLU A 103 -11.74 7.55 11.47
N LYS A 104 -11.06 8.70 11.46
CA LYS A 104 -10.89 9.51 10.23
C LYS A 104 -9.48 10.11 10.09
N ALA A 105 -9.19 11.25 10.73
CA ALA A 105 -7.96 11.98 10.43
C ALA A 105 -7.34 12.67 11.65
N GLY A 106 -6.01 12.73 11.71
CA GLY A 106 -5.29 13.44 12.77
C GLY A 106 -5.60 14.92 12.71
N ILE A 107 -5.36 15.55 11.56
CA ILE A 107 -5.76 16.92 11.27
C ILE A 107 -6.70 16.93 10.07
N PHE A 108 -7.90 17.47 10.25
CA PHE A 108 -8.85 17.70 9.17
C PHE A 108 -9.18 19.18 9.03
N LEU A 109 -9.02 19.70 7.81
CA LEU A 109 -9.35 21.08 7.46
C LEU A 109 -10.44 21.08 6.38
N SER A 110 -11.62 21.64 6.68
CA SER A 110 -12.76 21.64 5.76
C SER A 110 -13.34 23.02 5.49
N ALA A 111 -13.39 23.46 4.24
CA ALA A 111 -13.88 24.78 3.86
C ALA A 111 -13.16 25.92 4.60
N VAL A 112 -11.82 25.86 4.62
CA VAL A 112 -10.96 26.82 5.32
C VAL A 112 -9.99 27.55 4.40
N LYS A 113 -9.48 28.71 4.85
CA LYS A 113 -8.39 29.44 4.19
C LYS A 113 -7.35 29.97 5.16
N ASN A 114 -6.13 30.20 4.67
CA ASN A 114 -5.06 30.93 5.36
C ASN A 114 -4.50 30.23 6.62
N GLY A 115 -4.39 28.90 6.57
CA GLY A 115 -3.86 28.09 7.66
C GLY A 115 -2.40 27.66 7.45
N VAL A 116 -1.67 27.46 8.54
CA VAL A 116 -0.36 26.80 8.55
C VAL A 116 -0.42 25.58 9.46
N ILE A 117 0.13 24.45 9.00
CA ILE A 117 0.38 23.26 9.81
C ILE A 117 1.89 23.06 9.80
N GLU A 118 2.56 23.24 10.94
CA GLU A 118 4.01 23.13 11.03
C GLU A 118 4.52 22.36 12.25
N ASP A 119 5.66 21.70 12.12
CA ASP A 119 6.37 21.09 13.26
C ASP A 119 5.50 20.11 14.10
N CYS A 120 4.46 19.52 13.50
CA CYS A 120 3.59 18.54 14.15
C CYS A 120 4.03 17.10 13.85
N ALA A 121 3.75 16.19 14.78
CA ALA A 121 3.88 14.76 14.54
C ALA A 121 2.51 14.07 14.60
N ILE A 122 2.13 13.37 13.55
CA ILE A 122 0.84 12.67 13.43
C ILE A 122 1.10 11.23 13.03
N TRP A 123 0.59 10.25 13.80
CA TRP A 123 0.85 8.86 13.46
C TRP A 123 -0.19 7.82 13.87
N GLY A 124 -0.10 6.66 13.22
CA GLY A 124 -0.78 5.44 13.62
C GLY A 124 -2.28 5.50 13.39
N GLY A 125 -2.77 5.97 12.24
CA GLY A 125 -4.21 6.05 12.01
C GLY A 125 -4.63 6.01 10.55
N ARG A 126 -5.90 6.26 10.27
CA ARG A 126 -6.46 6.16 8.92
C ARG A 126 -5.94 7.27 8.01
N VAL A 127 -5.99 8.53 8.45
CA VAL A 127 -5.43 9.66 7.70
C VAL A 127 -4.58 10.54 8.61
N GLY A 128 -3.38 10.92 8.18
CA GLY A 128 -2.54 11.87 8.89
C GLY A 128 -3.11 13.29 8.83
N ILE A 129 -3.02 13.91 7.65
CA ILE A 129 -3.54 15.26 7.39
C ILE A 129 -4.49 15.21 6.19
N GLN A 130 -5.66 15.80 6.33
CA GLN A 130 -6.65 15.88 5.25
C GLN A 130 -7.13 17.32 5.01
N LEU A 131 -7.15 17.75 3.75
CA LEU A 131 -7.75 19.00 3.29
C LEU A 131 -8.98 18.74 2.42
N LEU A 132 -10.10 19.40 2.70
CA LEU A 132 -11.30 19.39 1.86
C LEU A 132 -11.78 20.81 1.62
N ALA A 133 -11.94 21.22 0.36
CA ALA A 133 -12.34 22.59 0.01
C ALA A 133 -11.47 23.67 0.70
N ALA A 134 -10.16 23.41 0.88
CA ALA A 134 -9.24 24.30 1.58
C ALA A 134 -8.29 25.03 0.62
N SER A 135 -7.98 26.29 0.89
CA SER A 135 -7.04 27.04 0.02
C SER A 135 -6.08 27.93 0.79
N LYS A 136 -4.89 28.16 0.21
CA LYS A 136 -3.80 28.90 0.88
C LYS A 136 -3.43 28.28 2.23
N ILE A 137 -3.41 26.94 2.27
CA ILE A 137 -2.88 26.19 3.40
C ILE A 137 -1.41 25.89 3.13
N THR A 138 -0.58 26.09 4.13
CA THR A 138 0.83 25.70 4.09
C THR A 138 1.05 24.54 5.06
N ILE A 139 1.60 23.44 4.58
CA ILE A 139 1.91 22.24 5.38
C ILE A 139 3.42 22.02 5.28
N HIS A 140 4.16 22.19 6.37
CA HIS A 140 5.61 22.03 6.33
C HIS A 140 6.24 21.60 7.65
N ARG A 141 7.40 20.93 7.58
CA ARG A 141 8.13 20.42 8.76
C ARG A 141 7.31 19.51 9.66
N ASN A 142 6.31 18.82 9.12
CA ASN A 142 5.55 17.82 9.87
C ASN A 142 6.11 16.42 9.67
N ALA A 143 6.06 15.59 10.71
CA ALA A 143 6.30 14.16 10.63
C ALA A 143 4.95 13.43 10.60
N VAL A 144 4.60 12.83 9.45
CA VAL A 144 3.34 12.09 9.29
C VAL A 144 3.68 10.65 8.98
N GLY A 145 3.31 9.70 9.83
CA GLY A 145 3.67 8.33 9.54
C GLY A 145 2.83 7.24 10.17
N TYR A 146 3.03 6.04 9.66
CA TYR A 146 2.24 4.87 10.04
C TYR A 146 0.73 5.08 9.88
N CYS A 147 0.33 5.83 8.86
CA CYS A 147 -1.07 6.07 8.53
C CYS A 147 -1.48 5.33 7.26
N ASP A 148 -2.75 4.96 7.09
CA ASP A 148 -3.24 4.38 5.82
C ASP A 148 -3.09 5.40 4.68
N TYR A 149 -3.38 6.66 4.96
CA TYR A 149 -3.12 7.81 4.10
C TYR A 149 -2.27 8.85 4.84
N GLY A 150 -1.16 9.29 4.26
CA GLY A 150 -0.30 10.32 4.87
C GLY A 150 -0.92 11.70 4.77
N ILE A 151 -0.74 12.37 3.62
CA ILE A 151 -1.29 13.71 3.35
C ILE A 151 -2.29 13.63 2.19
N LEU A 152 -3.56 13.89 2.49
CA LEU A 152 -4.67 13.80 1.54
C LEU A 152 -5.22 15.19 1.19
N ILE A 153 -5.02 15.61 -0.05
CA ILE A 153 -5.61 16.83 -0.61
C ILE A 153 -6.85 16.42 -1.42
N SER A 154 -8.02 16.52 -0.79
CA SER A 154 -9.30 16.17 -1.40
C SER A 154 -9.84 17.28 -2.32
N THR A 155 -10.83 16.91 -3.12
CA THR A 155 -11.52 17.78 -4.08
C THR A 155 -11.82 19.19 -3.55
N GLY A 156 -11.60 20.20 -4.40
CA GLY A 156 -11.86 21.60 -4.10
C GLY A 156 -10.78 22.28 -3.26
N SER A 157 -9.73 21.56 -2.85
CA SER A 157 -8.60 22.13 -2.14
C SER A 157 -7.52 22.62 -3.11
N ASN A 158 -7.32 23.94 -3.20
CA ASN A 158 -6.49 24.55 -4.24
C ASN A 158 -5.50 25.57 -3.67
N ASP A 159 -4.44 25.86 -4.42
CA ASP A 159 -3.44 26.88 -4.05
C ASP A 159 -2.79 26.63 -2.67
N ASN A 160 -2.58 25.35 -2.33
CA ASN A 160 -1.89 24.93 -1.11
C ASN A 160 -0.41 24.65 -1.40
N ILE A 161 0.45 24.80 -0.38
CA ILE A 161 1.90 24.58 -0.48
C ILE A 161 2.30 23.53 0.55
N ILE A 162 2.89 22.43 0.09
CA ILE A 162 3.27 21.28 0.92
C ILE A 162 4.76 21.00 0.69
N TYR A 163 5.60 21.26 1.68
CA TYR A 163 7.06 21.14 1.54
C TYR A 163 7.73 20.85 2.88
N GLU A 164 8.95 20.31 2.86
CA GLU A 164 9.72 19.95 4.05
C GLU A 164 8.95 19.08 5.06
N ASN A 165 8.01 18.23 4.62
CA ASN A 165 7.39 17.24 5.50
C ASN A 165 8.14 15.91 5.40
N SER A 166 8.07 15.10 6.45
CA SER A 166 8.55 13.72 6.44
C SER A 166 7.37 12.76 6.49
N VAL A 167 7.09 12.10 5.38
CA VAL A 167 6.02 11.11 5.27
C VAL A 167 6.61 9.70 5.40
N ILE A 168 6.27 9.01 6.48
CA ILE A 168 7.01 7.85 6.98
C ILE A 168 6.10 6.63 7.05
N ALA A 169 6.37 5.61 6.26
CA ALA A 169 5.70 4.30 6.29
C ALA A 169 4.17 4.42 6.30
N CYS A 170 3.62 5.31 5.46
CA CYS A 170 2.19 5.40 5.20
C CYS A 170 1.80 4.47 4.05
N GLY A 171 0.59 3.91 4.07
CA GLY A 171 0.08 3.05 3.00
C GLY A 171 0.04 3.79 1.66
N LEU A 172 -0.75 4.86 1.57
CA LEU A 172 -0.66 5.84 0.49
C LEU A 172 -0.05 7.14 1.03
N PRO A 173 1.23 7.44 0.74
CA PRO A 173 1.94 8.56 1.35
C PRO A 173 1.28 9.91 1.08
N ALA A 174 0.77 10.11 -0.14
CA ALA A 174 0.01 11.29 -0.49
C ALA A 174 -1.01 11.02 -1.60
N ARG A 175 -2.03 11.87 -1.67
CA ARG A 175 -2.94 11.95 -2.82
C ARG A 175 -3.40 13.39 -3.00
N ASP A 176 -3.42 13.84 -4.25
CA ASP A 176 -3.82 15.20 -4.60
C ASP A 176 -4.87 15.21 -5.72
N GLU A 177 -6.10 15.54 -5.33
CA GLU A 177 -7.25 15.73 -6.22
C GLU A 177 -7.56 17.22 -6.47
N GLY A 178 -6.76 18.10 -5.89
CA GLY A 178 -6.93 19.53 -6.00
C GLY A 178 -6.27 20.12 -7.26
N LEU A 179 -6.40 21.44 -7.40
CA LEU A 179 -5.80 22.20 -8.49
C LEU A 179 -4.79 23.20 -7.95
N SER A 180 -3.72 23.44 -8.71
CA SER A 180 -2.71 24.45 -8.38
C SER A 180 -2.01 24.27 -7.03
N ASN A 181 -2.08 23.06 -6.43
CA ASN A 181 -1.29 22.73 -5.26
C ASN A 181 0.18 22.52 -5.65
N ARG A 182 1.08 22.92 -4.75
CA ARG A 182 2.53 22.82 -4.96
C ARG A 182 3.16 21.96 -3.88
N TRP A 183 3.77 20.85 -4.27
CA TRP A 183 4.44 19.91 -3.37
C TRP A 183 5.92 20.24 -3.12
N TYR A 184 6.26 21.52 -3.24
CA TYR A 184 7.61 22.03 -2.97
C TYR A 184 7.56 23.55 -2.74
N HIS A 185 8.59 24.09 -2.10
CA HIS A 185 8.78 25.53 -1.96
C HIS A 185 10.27 25.85 -2.05
N GLU A 186 10.63 26.88 -2.80
CA GLU A 186 12.02 27.35 -2.96
C GLU A 186 13.06 26.24 -3.27
N GLY A 187 12.66 25.29 -4.12
CA GLY A 187 13.53 24.18 -4.54
C GLY A 187 13.63 23.03 -3.53
N LYS A 188 12.79 23.01 -2.50
CA LYS A 188 12.71 21.90 -1.54
C LYS A 188 11.32 21.28 -1.51
N GLY A 189 11.28 19.96 -1.64
CA GLY A 189 10.07 19.15 -1.57
C GLY A 189 9.93 18.51 -0.22
N ASN A 190 9.43 17.28 -0.18
CA ASN A 190 9.17 16.52 1.03
C ASN A 190 10.04 15.26 1.05
N TYR A 191 10.28 14.73 2.24
CA TYR A 191 10.84 13.40 2.42
C TYR A 191 9.75 12.35 2.34
N TRP A 192 10.02 11.28 1.60
CA TRP A 192 9.13 10.14 1.44
C TRP A 192 9.90 8.87 1.74
N SER A 193 9.48 8.12 2.77
CA SER A 193 10.19 6.88 3.16
C SER A 193 10.19 5.80 2.07
N ASP A 194 9.30 5.90 1.09
CA ASP A 194 9.19 5.01 -0.07
C ASP A 194 9.88 5.55 -1.33
N TYR A 195 10.49 6.75 -1.27
CA TYR A 195 11.30 7.27 -2.37
C TYR A 195 12.55 6.41 -2.56
N ARG A 196 12.83 6.06 -3.83
CA ARG A 196 13.97 5.21 -4.24
C ARG A 196 14.82 5.87 -5.33
N GLY A 197 14.62 7.16 -5.57
CA GLY A 197 15.44 7.90 -6.51
C GLY A 197 16.88 8.05 -6.02
N MET A 198 17.76 8.41 -6.95
CA MET A 198 19.17 8.66 -6.67
C MET A 198 19.39 10.17 -6.49
N ASP A 199 20.35 10.51 -5.65
CA ASP A 199 20.93 11.85 -5.53
C ASP A 199 22.37 11.75 -6.04
N ARG A 200 22.60 12.16 -7.30
CA ARG A 200 23.90 11.98 -7.95
C ARG A 200 24.85 13.14 -7.70
N ASP A 201 24.32 14.34 -7.48
CA ASP A 201 25.12 15.53 -7.22
C ASP A 201 25.37 15.76 -5.72
N GLY A 202 24.70 14.99 -4.86
CA GLY A 202 24.91 14.94 -3.41
C GLY A 202 24.35 16.17 -2.69
N ASP A 203 23.33 16.82 -3.25
CA ASP A 203 22.75 18.03 -2.68
C ASP A 203 21.66 17.76 -1.62
N GLY A 204 21.35 16.47 -1.37
CA GLY A 204 20.32 16.02 -0.43
C GLY A 204 18.91 16.01 -1.03
N ILE A 205 18.77 16.27 -2.32
CA ILE A 205 17.53 16.25 -3.10
C ILE A 205 17.65 15.14 -4.16
N GLY A 206 16.60 14.36 -4.31
CA GLY A 206 16.58 13.31 -5.32
C GLY A 206 16.46 13.88 -6.75
N ASP A 207 17.27 13.35 -7.67
CA ASP A 207 17.33 13.74 -9.09
C ASP A 207 16.01 13.48 -9.85
N SER A 208 15.15 12.61 -9.30
CA SER A 208 13.88 12.21 -9.91
C SER A 208 12.70 12.74 -9.11
N SER A 209 11.65 13.21 -9.80
CA SER A 209 10.40 13.61 -9.15
C SER A 209 9.80 12.44 -8.38
N TYR A 210 9.17 12.71 -7.24
CA TYR A 210 8.34 11.71 -6.57
C TYR A 210 7.13 11.36 -7.45
N GLU A 211 6.78 10.09 -7.52
CA GLU A 211 5.86 9.60 -8.56
C GLU A 211 4.37 9.73 -8.17
N VAL A 212 4.06 9.81 -6.87
CA VAL A 212 2.68 9.80 -6.37
C VAL A 212 2.02 11.19 -6.45
N VAL A 213 2.78 12.23 -6.18
CA VAL A 213 2.37 13.64 -6.24
C VAL A 213 3.46 14.45 -6.94
N PRO A 214 3.16 15.62 -7.55
CA PRO A 214 4.12 16.38 -8.36
C PRO A 214 5.17 17.13 -7.50
N ASP A 215 5.85 16.40 -6.63
CA ASP A 215 7.02 16.85 -5.88
C ASP A 215 8.27 16.62 -6.75
N ARG A 216 8.87 17.71 -7.19
CA ARG A 216 10.06 17.70 -8.06
C ARG A 216 11.38 17.72 -7.29
N TYR A 217 11.31 17.89 -5.97
CA TYR A 217 12.48 18.10 -5.13
C TYR A 217 12.41 17.19 -3.89
N PRO A 218 12.18 15.87 -4.06
CA PRO A 218 12.06 14.97 -2.92
C PRO A 218 13.35 14.98 -2.10
N LEU A 219 13.21 15.07 -0.79
CA LEU A 219 14.36 15.11 0.12
C LEU A 219 14.88 13.69 0.36
N MET A 220 16.20 13.52 0.39
CA MET A 220 16.85 12.23 0.60
C MET A 220 16.84 11.78 2.07
N GLU A 221 16.75 12.75 2.99
CA GLU A 221 16.71 12.52 4.42
C GLU A 221 15.46 13.15 5.05
N PRO A 222 14.92 12.56 6.13
CA PRO A 222 13.80 13.14 6.86
C PRO A 222 14.23 14.48 7.50
N VAL A 223 13.33 15.46 7.42
CA VAL A 223 13.51 16.81 8.00
C VAL A 223 12.68 17.03 9.27
N ALA A 224 11.79 16.09 9.57
CA ALA A 224 10.97 16.05 10.77
C ALA A 224 10.86 14.59 11.23
N GLU A 225 11.05 14.33 12.51
CA GLU A 225 11.05 12.99 13.05
C GLU A 225 9.75 12.71 13.82
N LEU A 226 9.24 11.48 13.68
CA LEU A 226 8.24 10.98 14.60
C LEU A 226 8.87 10.76 15.98
N PRO A 227 8.11 10.95 17.06
CA PRO A 227 8.65 10.73 18.40
C PRO A 227 9.03 9.25 18.61
N PRO A 228 9.99 8.93 19.51
CA PRO A 228 10.48 7.56 19.68
C PRO A 228 9.43 6.53 20.09
N GLU A 229 8.30 6.95 20.65
CA GLU A 229 7.13 6.11 20.96
C GLU A 229 6.17 5.89 19.77
N ALA A 230 6.39 6.56 18.64
CA ALA A 230 5.52 6.43 17.49
C ALA A 230 5.61 5.01 16.92
N ARG A 231 4.46 4.35 16.82
CA ARG A 231 4.34 2.99 16.30
C ARG A 231 3.19 2.93 15.31
N PRO A 232 3.24 2.02 14.33
CA PRO A 232 2.05 1.65 13.58
C PRO A 232 0.94 1.20 14.52
N MET A 233 -0.18 1.89 14.45
CA MET A 233 -1.41 1.44 15.07
C MET A 233 -2.38 1.10 13.96
N ARG A 234 -2.65 -0.20 13.81
CA ARG A 234 -3.85 -0.68 13.12
C ARG A 234 -4.71 -1.35 14.17
N THR A 235 -5.90 -0.80 14.41
CA THR A 235 -6.86 -1.38 15.36
C THR A 235 -7.40 -2.67 14.79
N LEU A 236 -7.00 -3.80 15.38
CA LEU A 236 -7.67 -5.06 15.15
C LEU A 236 -9.01 -5.05 15.91
N ASP A 237 -10.12 -4.88 15.21
CA ASP A 237 -11.45 -5.08 15.80
C ASP A 237 -11.72 -6.58 15.94
N LEU A 238 -11.47 -7.11 17.14
CA LEU A 238 -11.67 -8.52 17.45
C LEU A 238 -13.13 -8.98 17.35
N SER A 239 -14.10 -8.05 17.31
CA SER A 239 -15.50 -8.41 17.07
C SER A 239 -15.76 -8.82 15.61
N ALA A 240 -14.90 -8.40 14.67
CA ALA A 240 -14.94 -8.76 13.25
C ALA A 240 -14.12 -10.01 12.90
N VAL A 241 -13.32 -10.53 13.84
CA VAL A 241 -12.39 -11.67 13.65
C VAL A 241 -13.05 -13.03 13.96
N GLU A 242 -14.35 -13.04 14.26
CA GLU A 242 -15.06 -14.28 14.60
C GLU A 242 -15.39 -15.13 13.35
N GLU A 243 -14.46 -16.04 13.01
CA GLU A 243 -14.78 -17.40 12.52
C GLU A 243 -13.54 -18.32 12.43
N ARG A 244 -12.31 -17.79 12.37
CA ARG A 244 -11.09 -18.60 12.16
C ARG A 244 -10.05 -18.57 13.29
N GLY A 245 -10.11 -17.61 14.22
CA GLY A 245 -9.14 -17.51 15.33
C GLY A 245 -7.69 -17.27 14.87
N ILE A 246 -7.51 -16.79 13.64
CA ILE A 246 -6.23 -16.53 12.96
C ILE A 246 -6.27 -15.11 12.40
N VAL A 247 -5.28 -14.29 12.71
CA VAL A 247 -5.14 -12.90 12.20
C VAL A 247 -3.70 -12.64 11.80
N ALA A 248 -3.43 -12.20 10.58
CA ALA A 248 -2.11 -11.66 10.20
C ALA A 248 -1.99 -10.18 10.64
N LEU A 249 -0.83 -9.71 11.12
CA LEU A 249 -0.57 -8.30 11.48
C LEU A 249 0.87 -7.92 11.10
N ALA A 250 1.17 -6.66 10.78
CA ALA A 250 2.58 -6.24 10.66
C ALA A 250 3.32 -6.29 12.01
N PRO A 251 4.64 -6.57 12.02
CA PRO A 251 5.48 -6.35 13.19
C PRO A 251 5.34 -4.94 13.76
N GLY A 252 5.13 -4.82 15.07
CA GLY A 252 4.93 -3.53 15.74
C GLY A 252 3.50 -2.98 15.72
N SER A 253 2.54 -3.71 15.13
CA SER A 253 1.12 -3.38 15.26
C SER A 253 0.69 -3.31 16.72
N LEU A 254 -0.06 -2.25 17.08
CA LEU A 254 -0.66 -2.11 18.40
C LEU A 254 -2.00 -2.87 18.49
N VAL A 255 -2.13 -3.74 19.48
CA VAL A 255 -3.38 -4.46 19.78
C VAL A 255 -4.26 -3.60 20.66
N ARG A 256 -5.49 -3.34 20.20
CA ARG A 256 -6.55 -2.67 20.96
C ARG A 256 -7.66 -3.67 21.28
N LEU A 257 -8.05 -3.75 22.55
CA LEU A 257 -9.14 -4.61 23.00
C LEU A 257 -10.36 -3.75 23.33
N THR A 258 -11.52 -4.10 22.76
CA THR A 258 -12.81 -3.48 23.07
C THR A 258 -13.76 -4.54 23.58
N ALA A 259 -14.69 -4.12 24.44
CA ALA A 259 -15.74 -4.98 24.95
C ALA A 259 -17.02 -4.14 25.12
N VAL A 260 -18.16 -4.77 24.89
CA VAL A 260 -19.48 -4.16 25.05
C VAL A 260 -20.27 -5.01 26.03
N ASP A 261 -20.95 -4.35 26.97
CA ASP A 261 -21.91 -4.97 27.87
C ASP A 261 -23.24 -4.21 27.77
N VAL A 262 -24.34 -4.95 27.58
CA VAL A 262 -25.70 -4.38 27.46
C VAL A 262 -26.21 -3.88 28.83
N GLY A 263 -25.65 -4.40 29.92
CA GLY A 263 -26.09 -4.12 31.29
C GLY A 263 -25.34 -2.97 31.97
N VAL A 264 -24.57 -3.31 33.00
CA VAL A 264 -23.89 -2.36 33.90
C VAL A 264 -22.64 -1.73 33.28
N GLY A 265 -22.24 -2.20 32.09
CA GLY A 265 -21.03 -1.83 31.41
C GLY A 265 -19.85 -2.69 31.83
N VAL A 266 -18.82 -2.68 30.99
CA VAL A 266 -17.55 -3.37 31.22
C VAL A 266 -16.77 -2.66 32.33
N ASP A 267 -16.15 -3.43 33.25
CA ASP A 267 -15.21 -2.94 34.25
C ASP A 267 -13.77 -3.01 33.72
N LYS A 268 -13.32 -4.21 33.33
CA LYS A 268 -11.94 -4.46 32.89
C LYS A 268 -11.88 -5.50 31.79
N ILE A 269 -10.87 -5.38 30.94
CA ILE A 269 -10.44 -6.44 30.02
C ILE A 269 -9.09 -6.96 30.51
N PHE A 270 -8.94 -8.27 30.51
CA PHE A 270 -7.69 -8.97 30.83
C PHE A 270 -7.17 -9.67 29.60
N TYR A 271 -5.85 -9.68 29.42
CA TYR A 271 -5.19 -10.40 28.33
C TYR A 271 -3.87 -11.02 28.78
N ARG A 272 -3.39 -12.02 28.04
CA ARG A 272 -2.03 -12.55 28.15
C ARG A 272 -1.52 -12.97 26.78
N ILE A 273 -0.20 -12.90 26.62
CA ILE A 273 0.49 -13.21 25.36
C ILE A 273 1.42 -14.40 25.60
N ALA A 274 1.43 -15.36 24.68
CA ALA A 274 2.34 -16.51 24.70
C ALA A 274 2.37 -17.28 26.05
N GLY A 275 1.22 -17.36 26.73
CA GLY A 275 1.10 -18.04 28.03
C GLY A 275 1.74 -17.32 29.22
N GLN A 276 2.13 -16.05 29.07
CA GLN A 276 2.60 -15.19 30.16
C GLN A 276 1.50 -14.89 31.19
N ASP A 277 1.83 -14.11 32.23
CA ASP A 277 0.86 -13.68 33.24
C ASP A 277 -0.24 -12.79 32.65
N TRP A 278 -1.42 -12.84 33.28
CA TRP A 278 -2.56 -12.00 32.94
C TRP A 278 -2.29 -10.53 33.26
N GLN A 279 -2.55 -9.67 32.28
CA GLN A 279 -2.41 -8.23 32.37
C GLN A 279 -3.77 -7.56 32.21
N VAL A 280 -3.97 -6.42 32.85
CA VAL A 280 -5.15 -5.57 32.64
C VAL A 280 -4.89 -4.71 31.42
N TYR A 281 -5.81 -4.74 30.46
CA TYR A 281 -5.75 -3.85 29.30
C TYR A 281 -6.06 -2.42 29.72
N SER A 282 -5.11 -1.51 29.53
CA SER A 282 -5.23 -0.08 29.83
C SER A 282 -5.05 0.79 28.59
N GLU A 283 -4.16 0.40 27.69
CA GLU A 283 -3.83 1.11 26.46
C GLU A 283 -3.42 0.11 25.38
N PRO A 284 -3.51 0.46 24.08
CA PRO A 284 -2.99 -0.39 23.02
C PRO A 284 -1.50 -0.71 23.19
N PHE A 285 -1.10 -1.94 22.91
CA PHE A 285 0.27 -2.43 23.15
C PHE A 285 0.85 -3.13 21.92
N PRO A 286 2.17 -3.06 21.67
CA PRO A 286 2.79 -3.67 20.49
C PRO A 286 2.91 -5.19 20.64
N LEU A 287 2.90 -5.87 19.50
CA LEU A 287 3.33 -7.26 19.39
C LEU A 287 4.76 -7.31 18.85
N GLU A 288 5.69 -7.82 19.67
CA GLU A 288 7.11 -7.94 19.30
C GLU A 288 7.48 -9.37 18.89
N GLY A 289 8.30 -9.48 17.84
CA GLY A 289 9.33 -10.52 17.75
C GLY A 289 8.94 -11.97 17.42
N ALA A 290 7.71 -12.28 16.99
CA ALA A 290 7.38 -13.66 16.60
C ALA A 290 6.43 -13.75 15.40
N ALA A 291 6.75 -14.66 14.46
CA ALA A 291 5.91 -14.96 13.29
C ALA A 291 4.52 -15.49 13.67
N VAL A 292 4.36 -16.06 14.87
CA VAL A 292 3.08 -16.51 15.42
C VAL A 292 2.99 -16.20 16.92
N ILE A 293 1.93 -15.53 17.35
CA ILE A 293 1.64 -15.11 18.72
C ILE A 293 0.27 -15.64 19.13
N ARG A 294 0.22 -16.38 20.24
CA ARG A 294 -1.05 -16.77 20.87
C ARG A 294 -1.44 -15.77 21.94
N MET A 295 -2.61 -15.14 21.79
CA MET A 295 -3.19 -14.24 22.78
C MET A 295 -4.45 -14.86 23.39
N GLU A 296 -4.61 -14.71 24.69
CA GLU A 296 -5.83 -15.09 25.40
C GLU A 296 -6.39 -13.86 26.12
N TYR A 297 -7.72 -13.69 26.10
CA TYR A 297 -8.37 -12.51 26.68
C TYR A 297 -9.76 -12.82 27.24
N TYR A 298 -10.22 -12.00 28.18
CA TYR A 298 -11.59 -11.97 28.69
C TYR A 298 -11.91 -10.63 29.36
N ALA A 299 -13.17 -10.20 29.30
CA ALA A 299 -13.72 -9.07 30.01
C ALA A 299 -14.46 -9.46 31.30
N VAL A 300 -14.57 -8.48 32.20
CA VAL A 300 -15.33 -8.54 33.46
C VAL A 300 -16.23 -7.30 33.52
N ASP A 301 -17.49 -7.47 33.91
CA ASP A 301 -18.42 -6.35 34.11
C ASP A 301 -18.31 -5.72 35.51
N LYS A 302 -19.01 -4.61 35.76
CA LYS A 302 -18.97 -3.91 37.05
C LYS A 302 -19.56 -4.66 38.24
N LEU A 303 -20.19 -5.82 38.03
CA LEU A 303 -20.69 -6.72 39.07
C LEU A 303 -19.77 -7.94 39.28
N GLY A 304 -18.67 -8.03 38.53
CA GLY A 304 -17.72 -9.12 38.61
C GLY A 304 -18.08 -10.33 37.75
N ASN A 305 -19.08 -10.24 36.88
CA ASN A 305 -19.38 -11.32 35.93
C ASN A 305 -18.27 -11.37 34.88
N ARG A 306 -17.69 -12.56 34.71
CA ARG A 306 -16.55 -12.81 33.82
C ARG A 306 -16.98 -13.61 32.60
N GLU A 307 -16.58 -13.18 31.41
CA GLU A 307 -16.81 -13.96 30.19
C GLU A 307 -15.86 -15.19 30.08
N PRO A 308 -16.21 -16.20 29.26
CA PRO A 308 -15.28 -17.29 28.93
C PRO A 308 -13.99 -16.76 28.29
N THR A 309 -12.86 -17.39 28.61
CA THR A 309 -11.57 -17.02 27.99
C THR A 309 -11.61 -17.31 26.49
N LYS A 310 -11.39 -16.26 25.69
CA LYS A 310 -11.20 -16.36 24.25
C LYS A 310 -9.72 -16.55 23.93
N THR A 311 -9.44 -17.24 22.83
CA THR A 311 -8.08 -17.44 22.32
C THR A 311 -8.01 -16.93 20.89
N LEU A 312 -6.91 -16.22 20.58
CA LEU A 312 -6.58 -15.71 19.27
C LEU A 312 -5.17 -16.16 18.91
N THR A 313 -5.00 -16.69 17.70
CA THR A 313 -3.69 -16.89 17.09
C THR A 313 -3.45 -15.74 16.13
N ILE A 314 -2.33 -15.04 16.31
CA ILE A 314 -1.91 -13.90 15.52
C ILE A 314 -0.67 -14.33 14.74
N TYR A 315 -0.64 -14.13 13.44
CA TYR A 315 0.54 -14.28 12.59
C TYR A 315 1.11 -12.88 12.37
N LEU A 316 2.42 -12.71 12.42
CA LEU A 316 3.02 -11.43 12.02
C LEU A 316 3.50 -11.54 10.57
N ASP A 317 2.87 -10.80 9.67
CA ASP A 317 3.25 -10.75 8.24
C ASP A 317 4.07 -9.48 7.95
N ALA A 318 5.27 -9.70 7.43
CA ALA A 318 6.19 -8.65 7.03
C ALA A 318 6.51 -8.72 5.53
N ALA A 319 5.91 -9.66 4.80
CA ALA A 319 6.10 -9.79 3.37
C ALA A 319 5.20 -8.79 2.63
N PRO A 320 5.68 -8.13 1.58
CA PRO A 320 4.81 -7.42 0.67
C PRO A 320 3.98 -8.39 -0.19
N PRO A 321 2.83 -7.95 -0.72
CA PRO A 321 2.05 -8.75 -1.66
C PRO A 321 2.83 -9.11 -2.93
N VAL A 322 2.30 -10.05 -3.71
CA VAL A 322 2.77 -10.32 -5.06
C VAL A 322 1.64 -10.08 -6.05
N THR A 323 1.82 -9.13 -6.96
CA THR A 323 0.83 -8.85 -8.02
C THR A 323 1.23 -9.47 -9.35
N ARG A 324 0.23 -9.97 -10.09
CA ARG A 324 0.33 -10.35 -11.50
C ARG A 324 -0.71 -9.65 -12.35
N ILE A 325 -0.34 -9.38 -13.60
CA ILE A 325 -1.27 -8.92 -14.64
C ILE A 325 -1.81 -10.09 -15.46
N VAL A 326 -3.13 -10.10 -15.67
CA VAL A 326 -3.84 -11.14 -16.42
C VAL A 326 -4.58 -10.50 -17.60
N PRO A 327 -4.21 -10.81 -18.87
CA PRO A 327 -4.99 -10.38 -20.02
C PRO A 327 -6.24 -11.24 -20.18
N GLY A 328 -7.37 -10.61 -20.49
CA GLY A 328 -8.55 -11.27 -21.03
C GLY A 328 -8.46 -11.43 -22.55
N ASP A 329 -9.57 -11.81 -23.18
CA ASP A 329 -9.64 -11.96 -24.64
C ASP A 329 -10.13 -10.68 -25.33
N PRO A 330 -9.67 -10.39 -26.57
CA PRO A 330 -8.69 -11.16 -27.34
C PRO A 330 -7.24 -10.80 -26.95
N HIS A 331 -6.35 -11.78 -26.80
CA HIS A 331 -4.91 -11.52 -26.66
C HIS A 331 -4.09 -12.59 -27.38
N TYR A 332 -2.82 -12.31 -27.62
CA TYR A 332 -1.89 -13.26 -28.24
C TYR A 332 -0.50 -13.16 -27.60
N TYR A 333 -0.01 -14.29 -27.08
CA TYR A 333 1.39 -14.40 -26.68
C TYR A 333 2.22 -14.88 -27.87
N ALA A 334 3.08 -14.00 -28.36
CA ALA A 334 4.03 -14.34 -29.41
C ALA A 334 5.13 -15.28 -28.87
N PRO A 335 5.76 -16.10 -29.72
CA PRO A 335 6.85 -17.00 -29.32
C PRO A 335 8.07 -16.28 -28.74
N ASP A 336 8.26 -14.99 -29.04
CA ASP A 336 9.31 -14.12 -28.49
C ASP A 336 8.96 -13.56 -27.08
N GLY A 337 7.85 -14.01 -26.49
CA GLY A 337 7.40 -13.62 -25.17
C GLY A 337 6.54 -12.35 -25.14
N LYS A 338 6.33 -11.67 -26.28
CA LYS A 338 5.50 -10.45 -26.32
C LYS A 338 4.03 -10.75 -26.11
N LEU A 339 3.39 -9.96 -25.26
CA LEU A 339 1.94 -9.94 -25.10
C LEU A 339 1.34 -8.93 -26.07
N TRP A 340 0.65 -9.42 -27.08
CA TRP A 340 -0.14 -8.65 -28.03
C TRP A 340 -1.59 -8.56 -27.58
N ALA A 341 -2.16 -7.37 -27.69
CA ALA A 341 -3.52 -7.07 -27.26
C ALA A 341 -4.16 -6.03 -28.18
N THR A 342 -5.47 -5.90 -28.09
CA THR A 342 -6.26 -4.89 -28.79
C THR A 342 -6.75 -3.84 -27.79
N SER A 343 -7.32 -2.74 -28.28
CA SER A 343 -8.08 -1.78 -27.48
C SER A 343 -9.27 -2.38 -26.72
N HIS A 344 -9.73 -3.59 -27.10
CA HIS A 344 -10.86 -4.30 -26.48
C HIS A 344 -10.43 -5.37 -25.48
N THR A 345 -9.13 -5.60 -25.30
CA THR A 345 -8.60 -6.61 -24.38
C THR A 345 -8.64 -6.07 -22.94
N PRO A 346 -9.46 -6.65 -22.04
CA PRO A 346 -9.47 -6.22 -20.65
C PRO A 346 -8.26 -6.79 -19.91
N PHE A 347 -7.68 -6.01 -19.02
CA PHE A 347 -6.58 -6.42 -18.14
C PHE A 347 -7.01 -6.38 -16.69
N GLU A 348 -6.66 -7.45 -15.97
CA GLU A 348 -6.88 -7.59 -14.54
C GLU A 348 -5.56 -7.59 -13.79
N LEU A 349 -5.51 -6.94 -12.63
CA LEU A 349 -4.42 -7.09 -11.67
C LEU A 349 -4.92 -7.95 -10.51
N LEU A 350 -4.22 -9.06 -10.28
CA LEU A 350 -4.49 -9.99 -9.20
C LEU A 350 -3.30 -9.97 -8.26
N ALA A 351 -3.53 -9.55 -7.02
CA ALA A 351 -2.53 -9.56 -5.97
C ALA A 351 -2.88 -10.63 -4.93
N GLU A 352 -1.85 -11.34 -4.47
CA GLU A 352 -1.96 -12.36 -3.43
C GLU A 352 -1.02 -12.01 -2.29
N ASP A 353 -1.51 -12.15 -1.07
CA ASP A 353 -0.76 -11.94 0.16
C ASP A 353 -1.41 -12.71 1.32
N ASP A 354 -0.61 -13.25 2.25
CA ASP A 354 -1.11 -14.02 3.40
C ASP A 354 -1.90 -13.13 4.36
N SER A 355 -1.53 -11.85 4.42
CA SER A 355 -2.17 -10.85 5.24
C SER A 355 -3.40 -10.21 4.58
N GLY A 356 -3.57 -10.42 3.27
CA GLY A 356 -4.57 -9.79 2.43
C GLY A 356 -4.09 -8.48 1.81
N VAL A 357 -4.69 -8.10 0.68
CA VAL A 357 -4.26 -6.93 -0.10
C VAL A 357 -5.13 -5.72 0.22
N ALA A 358 -4.53 -4.59 0.57
CA ALA A 358 -5.25 -3.33 0.79
C ALA A 358 -5.57 -2.63 -0.52
N HIS A 359 -4.54 -2.36 -1.32
CA HIS A 359 -4.66 -1.56 -2.53
C HIS A 359 -3.69 -2.07 -3.59
N ILE A 360 -4.16 -2.09 -4.83
CA ILE A 360 -3.32 -2.26 -6.01
C ILE A 360 -3.29 -0.93 -6.74
N PHE A 361 -2.12 -0.48 -7.15
CA PHE A 361 -1.91 0.72 -7.94
C PHE A 361 -1.27 0.36 -9.28
N PHE A 362 -1.67 1.08 -10.32
CA PHE A 362 -1.09 0.92 -11.64
C PHE A 362 -0.97 2.25 -12.39
N ARG A 363 -0.05 2.32 -13.34
CA ARG A 363 0.03 3.37 -14.35
C ARG A 363 0.33 2.76 -15.71
N ILE A 364 -0.10 3.45 -16.75
CA ILE A 364 0.19 3.12 -18.14
C ILE A 364 1.08 4.23 -18.69
N ASP A 365 2.19 3.81 -19.28
CA ASP A 365 3.30 4.64 -19.72
C ASP A 365 3.77 5.59 -18.62
N GLN A 366 4.09 6.83 -18.95
CA GLN A 366 4.46 7.87 -17.97
C GLN A 366 3.23 8.58 -17.37
N GLY A 367 2.09 7.89 -17.34
CA GLY A 367 0.85 8.39 -16.75
C GLY A 367 0.90 8.49 -15.22
N LYS A 368 -0.14 9.09 -14.64
CA LYS A 368 -0.31 9.12 -13.18
C LYS A 368 -0.66 7.73 -12.65
N TRP A 369 -0.14 7.38 -11.47
CA TRP A 369 -0.59 6.24 -10.69
C TRP A 369 -2.08 6.35 -10.37
N ARG A 370 -2.80 5.23 -10.50
CA ARG A 370 -4.24 5.09 -10.23
C ARG A 370 -4.46 3.87 -9.36
N ALA A 371 -5.42 3.96 -8.45
CA ALA A 371 -5.93 2.78 -7.77
C ALA A 371 -6.62 1.86 -8.79
N TYR A 372 -6.34 0.57 -8.71
CA TYR A 372 -7.03 -0.45 -9.47
C TYR A 372 -8.35 -0.78 -8.76
N GLU A 373 -9.46 -0.40 -9.40
CA GLU A 373 -10.82 -0.63 -8.89
C GLU A 373 -11.56 -1.69 -9.72
N ASP A 374 -11.23 -1.77 -11.02
CA ASP A 374 -11.88 -2.63 -12.00
C ASP A 374 -10.94 -2.89 -13.18
N LYS A 375 -11.34 -3.80 -14.08
CA LYS A 375 -10.57 -4.12 -15.30
C LYS A 375 -10.25 -2.86 -16.10
N PHE A 376 -9.06 -2.82 -16.70
CA PHE A 376 -8.61 -1.68 -17.52
C PHE A 376 -8.26 -2.10 -18.95
N TYR A 377 -8.14 -1.11 -19.83
CA TYR A 377 -7.81 -1.28 -21.25
C TYR A 377 -6.62 -0.39 -21.61
N ILE A 378 -5.86 -0.77 -22.64
CA ILE A 378 -4.70 0.01 -23.09
C ILE A 378 -5.17 1.16 -24.00
N PRO A 379 -5.03 2.42 -23.56
CA PRO A 379 -5.46 3.57 -24.35
C PRO A 379 -4.39 3.99 -25.36
N GLY A 380 -4.78 4.80 -26.34
CA GLY A 380 -3.82 5.47 -27.24
C GLY A 380 -3.56 4.71 -28.55
N PRO A 381 -2.50 5.08 -29.28
CA PRO A 381 -2.18 4.52 -30.60
C PRO A 381 -1.74 3.05 -30.51
N GLU A 382 -1.51 2.42 -31.66
CA GLU A 382 -0.85 1.10 -31.72
C GLU A 382 0.63 1.20 -31.34
N GLY A 383 1.19 0.08 -30.89
CA GLY A 383 2.58 -0.04 -30.48
C GLY A 383 2.77 -0.46 -29.01
N PRO A 384 4.00 -0.34 -28.48
CA PRO A 384 4.31 -0.79 -27.14
C PRO A 384 3.81 0.22 -26.09
N HIS A 385 3.11 -0.30 -25.09
CA HIS A 385 2.70 0.41 -23.88
C HIS A 385 3.33 -0.24 -22.65
N LYS A 386 3.96 0.55 -21.80
CA LYS A 386 4.54 0.07 -20.54
C LYS A 386 3.46 0.13 -19.47
N VAL A 387 3.14 -0.98 -18.82
CA VAL A 387 2.26 -0.99 -17.64
C VAL A 387 3.10 -1.28 -16.42
N GLU A 388 3.03 -0.38 -15.45
CA GLU A 388 3.70 -0.52 -14.16
C GLU A 388 2.66 -0.65 -13.06
N TYR A 389 2.88 -1.55 -12.12
CA TYR A 389 1.93 -1.83 -11.05
C TYR A 389 2.65 -2.24 -9.76
N TYR A 390 2.01 -1.99 -8.63
CA TYR A 390 2.41 -2.53 -7.32
C TYR A 390 1.18 -2.62 -6.41
N ALA A 391 1.23 -3.53 -5.46
CA ALA A 391 0.27 -3.68 -4.40
C ALA A 391 0.87 -3.36 -3.03
N ILE A 392 -0.04 -3.05 -2.12
CA ILE A 392 0.22 -2.84 -0.71
C ILE A 392 -0.72 -3.76 0.05
N ASP A 393 -0.19 -4.48 1.02
CA ASP A 393 -1.00 -5.35 1.86
C ASP A 393 -1.87 -4.55 2.86
N LEU A 394 -2.70 -5.28 3.60
CA LEU A 394 -3.48 -4.76 4.72
C LEU A 394 -2.62 -4.27 5.90
N TYR A 395 -1.29 -4.23 5.79
CA TYR A 395 -0.35 -3.76 6.84
C TYR A 395 0.70 -2.72 6.40
N GLY A 396 0.65 -2.27 5.13
CA GLY A 396 1.53 -1.23 4.60
C GLY A 396 2.82 -1.76 3.95
N ASN A 397 3.02 -3.08 3.92
CA ASN A 397 4.11 -3.68 3.17
C ASN A 397 3.81 -3.53 1.68
N ARG A 398 4.73 -2.89 0.97
CA ARG A 398 4.57 -2.55 -0.45
C ARG A 398 5.54 -3.35 -1.29
N GLU A 399 5.06 -3.95 -2.36
CA GLU A 399 5.91 -4.67 -3.30
C GLU A 399 6.76 -3.72 -4.17
N ALA A 400 7.84 -4.24 -4.73
CA ALA A 400 8.61 -3.51 -5.74
C ALA A 400 7.74 -3.27 -6.98
N VAL A 401 7.93 -2.12 -7.65
CA VAL A 401 7.18 -1.80 -8.88
C VAL A 401 7.45 -2.88 -9.93
N GLN A 402 6.40 -3.60 -10.29
CA GLN A 402 6.38 -4.54 -11.39
C GLN A 402 6.16 -3.78 -12.69
N SER A 403 6.69 -4.31 -13.79
CA SER A 403 6.58 -3.70 -15.11
C SER A 403 6.39 -4.76 -16.19
N VAL A 404 5.48 -4.50 -17.13
CA VAL A 404 5.27 -5.29 -18.34
C VAL A 404 5.15 -4.37 -19.56
N VAL A 405 5.56 -4.85 -20.73
CA VAL A 405 5.30 -4.16 -22.01
C VAL A 405 4.22 -4.92 -22.77
N ILE A 406 3.14 -4.22 -23.10
CA ILE A 406 2.01 -4.74 -23.87
C ILE A 406 2.04 -4.12 -25.27
N TRP A 407 1.97 -4.95 -26.30
CA TRP A 407 1.99 -4.52 -27.70
C TRP A 407 0.55 -4.40 -28.21
N LYS A 408 0.10 -3.18 -28.45
CA LYS A 408 -1.24 -2.89 -28.93
C LYS A 408 -1.28 -2.95 -30.46
N ASP A 409 -2.18 -3.77 -31.00
CA ASP A 409 -2.46 -3.91 -32.42
C ASP A 409 -3.97 -3.97 -32.63
N ASP A 410 -4.53 -2.95 -33.30
CA ASP A 410 -5.95 -2.88 -33.68
C ASP A 410 -6.12 -3.06 -35.21
N SER A 411 -5.02 -3.22 -35.95
CA SER A 411 -5.00 -3.20 -37.40
C SER A 411 -5.39 -4.54 -37.98
N ALA A 412 -6.40 -4.53 -38.84
CA ALA A 412 -6.77 -5.72 -39.60
C ALA A 412 -5.69 -6.01 -40.66
N PRO A 413 -5.38 -7.29 -40.94
CA PRO A 413 -4.46 -7.63 -42.03
C PRO A 413 -5.05 -7.28 -43.40
N GLU A 414 -4.20 -6.89 -44.36
CA GLU A 414 -4.58 -6.67 -45.75
C GLU A 414 -4.10 -7.81 -46.65
N THR A 415 -4.98 -8.30 -47.53
CA THR A 415 -4.64 -9.33 -48.54
C THR A 415 -4.49 -8.67 -49.91
N THR A 416 -3.32 -8.80 -50.55
CA THR A 416 -3.09 -8.37 -51.94
C THR A 416 -2.95 -9.59 -52.86
N SER A 417 -3.59 -9.55 -54.04
CA SER A 417 -3.46 -10.61 -55.04
C SER A 417 -2.18 -10.42 -55.86
N ALA A 418 -1.23 -11.35 -55.75
CA ALA A 418 -0.07 -11.40 -56.64
C ALA A 418 -0.46 -12.06 -57.99
N LEU A 419 -0.76 -11.25 -59.00
CA LEU A 419 -0.70 -11.68 -60.40
C LEU A 419 0.65 -11.21 -60.96
N GLU A 420 1.65 -12.10 -60.99
CA GLU A 420 2.84 -11.87 -61.81
C GLU A 420 2.42 -11.93 -63.29
N PRO A 421 2.69 -10.89 -64.11
CA PRO A 421 2.49 -11.00 -65.55
C PRO A 421 3.61 -11.88 -66.12
N LYS A 422 3.26 -13.04 -66.66
CA LYS A 422 4.14 -13.72 -67.63
C LYS A 422 4.22 -12.83 -68.87
N GLU A 423 5.44 -12.42 -69.23
CA GLU A 423 5.72 -11.85 -70.54
C GLU A 423 5.33 -12.87 -71.62
N GLU A 424 4.23 -12.62 -72.33
CA GLU A 424 3.95 -13.27 -73.61
C GLU A 424 4.53 -12.41 -74.73
N GLU A 425 5.52 -12.94 -75.43
CA GLU A 425 5.90 -12.43 -76.75
C GLU A 425 4.72 -12.57 -77.71
N SER A 426 4.24 -11.42 -78.18
CA SER A 426 3.39 -11.18 -79.36
C SER A 426 3.86 -12.02 -80.58
N PRO A 427 3.00 -12.47 -81.54
CA PRO A 427 2.07 -11.57 -82.22
C PRO A 427 0.75 -12.16 -82.75
N PHE A 428 -0.24 -11.28 -82.85
CA PHE A 428 -1.21 -11.07 -83.94
C PHE A 428 -2.58 -10.63 -83.40
N GLU A 429 -2.98 -9.45 -83.88
CA GLU A 429 -4.32 -8.84 -84.04
C GLU A 429 -5.51 -9.82 -83.94
N GLU A 430 -6.68 -9.48 -83.38
CA GLU A 430 -7.52 -8.31 -83.68
C GLU A 430 -8.70 -8.25 -82.66
N LYS A 431 -9.19 -7.05 -82.35
CA LYS A 431 -10.51 -6.77 -81.71
C LYS A 431 -11.59 -6.68 -82.82
N PRO A 432 -12.92 -6.58 -82.57
CA PRO A 432 -13.70 -6.72 -81.33
C PRO A 432 -15.12 -7.38 -81.50
N ALA A 433 -15.85 -7.40 -80.37
CA ALA A 433 -17.26 -7.02 -80.22
C ALA A 433 -18.38 -8.10 -80.16
N PRO A 434 -19.46 -7.82 -79.39
CA PRO A 434 -20.22 -8.79 -78.59
C PRO A 434 -21.72 -8.88 -78.98
N GLU A 435 -22.45 -9.88 -78.48
CA GLU A 435 -23.93 -9.78 -78.44
C GLU A 435 -24.59 -10.66 -77.35
N GLU A 436 -25.20 -9.93 -76.41
CA GLU A 436 -26.53 -10.08 -75.79
C GLU A 436 -27.15 -11.44 -75.39
N ALA A 437 -27.47 -11.47 -74.08
CA ALA A 437 -28.79 -11.72 -73.49
C ALA A 437 -29.54 -13.03 -73.73
N ARG A 438 -29.78 -13.76 -72.62
CA ARG A 438 -31.11 -13.88 -71.96
C ARG A 438 -31.05 -14.86 -70.78
N GLY A 439 -31.65 -14.47 -69.67
CA GLY A 439 -31.78 -15.29 -68.47
C GLY A 439 -32.99 -16.23 -68.48
N ILE A 440 -33.10 -17.03 -67.41
CA ILE A 440 -34.24 -17.12 -66.45
C ILE A 440 -34.01 -18.37 -65.55
N MET A 441 -34.23 -18.17 -64.25
CA MET A 441 -34.13 -19.06 -63.08
C MET A 441 -35.17 -20.22 -63.07
N PRO A 442 -35.38 -20.96 -61.95
CA PRO A 442 -34.51 -21.73 -61.04
C PRO A 442 -35.03 -23.18 -60.85
N GLN A 443 -34.46 -23.99 -59.94
CA GLN A 443 -35.19 -24.94 -59.04
C GLN A 443 -34.24 -25.54 -57.94
N PRO A 444 -34.77 -26.01 -56.79
CA PRO A 444 -34.01 -26.27 -55.55
C PRO A 444 -33.73 -27.76 -55.21
N SER A 445 -32.86 -27.94 -54.21
CA SER A 445 -32.43 -29.08 -53.33
C SER A 445 -33.38 -30.31 -53.16
N PRO A 446 -32.94 -31.51 -52.65
CA PRO A 446 -31.99 -31.68 -51.53
C PRO A 446 -31.12 -32.98 -51.41
N GLU A 447 -30.29 -32.96 -50.35
CA GLU A 447 -29.81 -34.06 -49.47
C GLU A 447 -28.58 -34.93 -49.79
N GLY A 448 -27.68 -34.99 -48.79
CA GLY A 448 -26.62 -35.99 -48.59
C GLY A 448 -25.52 -35.49 -47.62
N PRO A 449 -25.35 -36.07 -46.41
CA PRO A 449 -24.47 -35.52 -45.36
C PRO A 449 -23.00 -35.97 -45.49
N ALA A 450 -22.09 -35.09 -45.06
CA ALA A 450 -20.66 -35.34 -44.88
C ALA A 450 -20.32 -35.53 -43.38
N PRO A 451 -19.23 -36.24 -43.02
CA PRO A 451 -18.98 -36.73 -41.67
C PRO A 451 -18.52 -35.63 -40.70
N THR A 452 -18.90 -35.80 -39.43
CA THR A 452 -18.48 -34.97 -38.29
C THR A 452 -17.05 -35.30 -37.88
N GLY A 453 -16.11 -34.38 -38.15
CA GLY A 453 -14.87 -34.22 -37.40
C GLY A 453 -15.08 -33.14 -36.35
N GLY A 454 -15.05 -33.50 -35.07
CA GLY A 454 -15.05 -32.54 -33.96
C GLY A 454 -13.71 -31.79 -33.90
N PRO A 455 -13.67 -30.59 -33.30
CA PRO A 455 -12.43 -29.83 -33.14
C PRO A 455 -11.46 -30.58 -32.23
N GLU A 456 -10.23 -30.78 -32.69
CA GLU A 456 -9.11 -31.18 -31.83
C GLU A 456 -8.96 -30.13 -30.71
N GLU A 457 -9.13 -30.57 -29.47
CA GLU A 457 -8.96 -29.76 -28.27
C GLU A 457 -7.47 -29.39 -28.16
N LYS A 458 -7.14 -28.11 -28.41
CA LYS A 458 -5.76 -27.62 -28.27
C LYS A 458 -5.27 -27.87 -26.84
N ALA A 459 -4.15 -28.57 -26.69
CA ALA A 459 -3.52 -28.83 -25.40
C ALA A 459 -3.20 -27.52 -24.67
N ALA A 460 -3.47 -27.47 -23.37
CA ALA A 460 -3.16 -26.33 -22.52
C ALA A 460 -1.63 -26.16 -22.36
N LEU A 461 -1.14 -24.95 -22.60
CA LEU A 461 0.26 -24.57 -22.38
C LEU A 461 0.44 -23.99 -20.97
N TYR A 462 1.46 -24.47 -20.26
CA TYR A 462 1.82 -24.05 -18.91
C TYR A 462 3.14 -23.29 -18.91
N ARG A 463 3.30 -22.40 -17.92
CA ARG A 463 4.57 -21.74 -17.60
C ARG A 463 4.96 -22.02 -16.16
N VAL A 464 6.25 -22.26 -15.93
CA VAL A 464 6.84 -22.39 -14.59
C VAL A 464 7.89 -21.29 -14.45
N ASN A 465 7.73 -20.41 -13.47
CA ASN A 465 8.68 -19.33 -13.18
C ASN A 465 9.23 -19.51 -11.78
N LEU A 466 10.54 -19.27 -11.60
CA LEU A 466 11.11 -18.98 -10.30
C LEU A 466 10.90 -17.51 -10.02
N VAL A 467 10.11 -17.17 -9.01
CA VAL A 467 9.68 -15.78 -8.77
C VAL A 467 10.39 -15.11 -7.59
N ARG A 468 10.92 -15.91 -6.66
CA ARG A 468 11.61 -15.44 -5.46
C ARG A 468 12.80 -16.35 -5.16
N ALA A 469 13.83 -15.79 -4.55
CA ALA A 469 14.92 -16.52 -3.91
C ALA A 469 15.40 -15.66 -2.75
N GLU A 470 15.08 -16.06 -1.52
CA GLU A 470 15.30 -15.24 -0.32
C GLU A 470 16.17 -15.96 0.68
N LEU A 471 17.12 -15.22 1.26
CA LEU A 471 17.96 -15.68 2.36
C LEU A 471 17.22 -15.47 3.69
N LEU A 472 16.76 -16.55 4.30
CA LEU A 472 16.03 -16.53 5.57
C LEU A 472 16.97 -16.51 6.78
N GLU A 473 18.09 -17.22 6.70
CA GLU A 473 19.12 -17.28 7.74
C GLU A 473 20.49 -17.23 7.10
N ASN A 474 21.40 -16.41 7.63
CA ASN A 474 22.81 -16.40 7.26
C ASN A 474 23.69 -16.34 8.52
N THR A 475 24.40 -17.42 8.79
CA THR A 475 25.32 -17.53 9.93
C THR A 475 26.79 -17.61 9.48
N GLY A 476 27.05 -17.53 8.17
CA GLY A 476 28.37 -17.56 7.52
C GLY A 476 28.86 -16.16 7.09
N VAL A 477 30.17 -16.03 6.89
CA VAL A 477 30.82 -14.75 6.54
C VAL A 477 31.09 -14.74 5.04
N GLY A 478 30.08 -14.35 4.26
CA GLY A 478 30.18 -14.15 2.80
C GLY A 478 28.90 -13.55 2.21
N SER A 479 29.04 -12.68 1.21
CA SER A 479 27.92 -12.07 0.45
C SER A 479 27.92 -12.49 -1.04
N ASP A 480 28.82 -13.39 -1.40
CA ASP A 480 29.14 -13.86 -2.75
C ASP A 480 28.50 -15.22 -3.02
N TRP A 481 27.18 -15.18 -3.18
CA TRP A 481 26.37 -16.34 -3.54
C TRP A 481 26.20 -16.46 -5.05
N SER A 482 26.36 -17.67 -5.59
CA SER A 482 25.95 -18.03 -6.95
C SER A 482 24.81 -19.03 -6.92
N PHE A 483 23.84 -18.86 -7.82
CA PHE A 483 22.67 -19.74 -7.92
C PHE A 483 22.56 -20.34 -9.29
N ALA A 484 22.14 -21.60 -9.33
CA ALA A 484 21.80 -22.26 -10.58
C ALA A 484 20.59 -23.18 -10.42
N VAL A 485 19.81 -23.29 -11.49
CA VAL A 485 18.70 -24.24 -11.63
C VAL A 485 18.96 -25.14 -12.82
N SER A 486 18.81 -26.44 -12.64
CA SER A 486 18.91 -27.44 -13.70
C SER A 486 17.52 -28.00 -14.02
N LEU A 487 17.17 -28.00 -15.31
CA LEU A 487 15.97 -28.67 -15.85
C LEU A 487 16.41 -29.56 -17.01
N ASP A 488 16.10 -30.86 -16.93
CA ASP A 488 16.45 -31.86 -17.95
C ASP A 488 17.95 -31.86 -18.34
N GLY A 489 18.83 -31.56 -17.38
CA GLY A 489 20.28 -31.47 -17.58
C GLY A 489 20.78 -30.16 -18.20
N THR A 490 19.90 -29.20 -18.46
CA THR A 490 20.28 -27.83 -18.84
C THR A 490 20.32 -26.98 -17.59
N THR A 491 21.52 -26.48 -17.24
CA THR A 491 21.74 -25.62 -16.08
C THR A 491 21.73 -24.14 -16.49
N MET A 492 20.99 -23.34 -15.73
CA MET A 492 20.90 -21.89 -15.89
C MET A 492 21.33 -21.22 -14.59
N GLU A 493 22.30 -20.31 -14.67
CA GLU A 493 22.67 -19.45 -13.56
C GLU A 493 21.69 -18.30 -13.43
N PHE A 494 21.41 -17.87 -12.19
CA PHE A 494 20.57 -16.73 -11.92
C PHE A 494 21.06 -15.94 -10.71
N ALA A 495 20.67 -14.67 -10.64
CA ALA A 495 20.82 -13.85 -9.45
C ALA A 495 19.45 -13.65 -8.80
N PRO A 496 19.31 -13.66 -7.46
CA PRO A 496 18.04 -13.39 -6.81
C PRO A 496 17.40 -12.06 -7.23
N GLY A 497 18.21 -11.02 -7.49
CA GLY A 497 17.76 -9.72 -7.99
C GLY A 497 17.34 -9.69 -9.46
N SER A 498 17.53 -10.77 -10.23
CA SER A 498 17.10 -10.88 -11.63
C SER A 498 15.81 -11.70 -11.82
N LEU A 499 15.14 -12.07 -10.73
CA LEU A 499 13.85 -12.79 -10.78
C LEU A 499 12.70 -11.82 -11.15
N PRO A 500 11.61 -12.31 -11.78
CA PRO A 500 11.28 -13.71 -12.04
C PRO A 500 12.01 -14.31 -13.25
N LEU A 501 12.33 -15.60 -13.16
CA LEU A 501 13.02 -16.38 -14.20
C LEU A 501 12.10 -17.46 -14.78
N LEU A 502 11.89 -17.45 -16.10
CA LEU A 502 11.14 -18.49 -16.80
C LEU A 502 11.94 -19.80 -16.84
N LEU A 503 11.48 -20.82 -16.12
CA LEU A 503 12.12 -22.13 -16.07
C LEU A 503 11.58 -23.08 -17.14
N TYR A 504 10.28 -23.00 -17.46
CA TYR A 504 9.64 -23.87 -18.44
C TYR A 504 8.43 -23.21 -19.09
N GLN A 505 8.24 -23.46 -20.40
CA GLN A 505 7.01 -23.14 -21.13
C GLN A 505 6.67 -24.30 -22.09
N GLY A 506 5.50 -24.90 -21.95
CA GLY A 506 5.08 -26.03 -22.77
C GLY A 506 3.88 -26.78 -22.22
N GLU A 507 3.53 -27.91 -22.83
CA GLU A 507 2.47 -28.79 -22.34
C GLU A 507 2.83 -29.40 -20.98
N ALA A 508 1.82 -29.78 -20.18
CA ALA A 508 2.07 -30.45 -18.91
C ALA A 508 2.78 -31.79 -19.16
N ARG A 509 4.00 -31.94 -18.64
CA ARG A 509 4.80 -33.17 -18.65
C ARG A 509 5.47 -33.37 -17.30
N GLU A 510 6.17 -34.48 -17.11
CA GLU A 510 6.98 -34.61 -15.90
C GLU A 510 8.19 -33.67 -15.99
N LEU A 511 8.37 -32.81 -14.97
CA LEU A 511 9.54 -31.94 -14.84
C LEU A 511 10.22 -32.19 -13.49
N ARG A 512 11.55 -32.13 -13.49
CA ARG A 512 12.38 -32.17 -12.29
C ARG A 512 13.37 -31.02 -12.34
N PHE A 513 13.26 -30.13 -11.37
CA PHE A 513 14.15 -29.00 -11.15
C PHE A 513 15.14 -29.37 -10.04
N GLU A 514 16.40 -29.04 -10.25
CA GLU A 514 17.44 -29.10 -9.22
C GLU A 514 18.02 -27.70 -9.04
N PHE A 515 17.83 -27.14 -7.85
CA PHE A 515 18.32 -25.82 -7.49
C PHE A 515 19.59 -25.97 -6.65
N THR A 516 20.54 -25.08 -6.89
CA THR A 516 21.82 -25.04 -6.17
C THR A 516 22.13 -23.61 -5.76
N ALA A 517 22.64 -23.45 -4.54
CA ALA A 517 23.22 -22.21 -4.04
C ALA A 517 24.65 -22.51 -3.58
N THR A 518 25.61 -21.73 -4.05
CA THR A 518 27.03 -21.93 -3.75
C THR A 518 27.61 -20.66 -3.13
N GLU A 519 28.26 -20.78 -1.98
CA GLU A 519 29.14 -19.75 -1.43
C GLU A 519 30.58 -20.06 -1.84
N SER A 520 31.28 -19.07 -2.40
CA SER A 520 32.68 -19.24 -2.81
C SER A 520 33.63 -18.95 -1.65
N ASP A 521 34.27 -19.99 -1.09
CA ASP A 521 35.36 -19.80 -0.11
C ASP A 521 36.74 -20.06 -0.73
N ALA A 522 37.80 -19.52 -0.11
CA ALA A 522 39.19 -19.77 -0.48
C ALA A 522 39.61 -21.25 -0.30
N GLY A 523 38.83 -22.03 0.47
CA GLY A 523 38.96 -23.47 0.67
C GLY A 523 37.99 -24.29 -0.20
N THR A 524 37.03 -24.95 0.45
CA THR A 524 35.99 -25.75 -0.22
C THR A 524 34.73 -24.89 -0.32
N SER A 525 34.16 -24.70 -1.50
CA SER A 525 32.88 -24.01 -1.64
C SER A 525 31.76 -24.78 -0.95
N ASP A 526 30.95 -24.05 -0.19
CA ASP A 526 29.76 -24.58 0.46
C ASP A 526 28.59 -24.56 -0.53
N VAL A 527 27.99 -25.72 -0.78
CA VAL A 527 26.95 -25.94 -1.79
C VAL A 527 25.71 -26.55 -1.13
N GLY A 528 24.59 -25.84 -1.21
CA GLY A 528 23.27 -26.38 -0.90
C GLY A 528 22.53 -26.76 -2.17
N SER A 529 21.79 -27.88 -2.15
CA SER A 529 20.91 -28.27 -3.25
C SER A 529 19.54 -28.72 -2.78
N ALA A 530 18.53 -28.45 -3.60
CA ALA A 530 17.15 -28.84 -3.37
C ALA A 530 16.47 -29.21 -4.69
N SER A 531 15.62 -30.24 -4.67
CA SER A 531 14.93 -30.70 -5.89
C SER A 531 13.42 -30.54 -5.78
N PHE A 532 12.79 -30.11 -6.85
CA PHE A 532 11.34 -29.99 -6.96
C PHE A 532 10.84 -30.70 -8.23
N ALA A 533 9.73 -31.42 -8.14
CA ALA A 533 9.17 -32.15 -9.27
C ALA A 533 7.69 -31.81 -9.49
N LEU A 534 7.30 -31.64 -10.76
CA LEU A 534 5.91 -31.45 -11.18
C LEU A 534 5.46 -32.64 -12.01
N THR A 535 4.40 -33.31 -11.57
CA THR A 535 3.81 -34.48 -12.26
C THR A 535 2.41 -34.13 -12.77
N PRO A 536 2.07 -34.44 -14.04
CA PRO A 536 0.72 -34.24 -14.56
C PRO A 536 -0.36 -35.04 -13.81
N PRO A 537 -1.63 -34.60 -13.81
CA PRO A 537 -2.12 -33.35 -14.40
C PRO A 537 -1.70 -32.14 -13.57
N TRP A 538 -1.22 -31.09 -14.25
CA TRP A 538 -0.87 -29.85 -13.57
C TRP A 538 -2.12 -29.01 -13.29
N SER A 539 -2.08 -28.28 -12.20
CA SER A 539 -3.01 -27.19 -11.91
C SER A 539 -2.21 -25.93 -11.62
N PRO A 540 -2.70 -24.72 -11.98
CA PRO A 540 -2.07 -23.48 -11.58
C PRO A 540 -1.91 -23.41 -10.05
N GLY A 541 -0.72 -23.04 -9.58
CA GLY A 541 -0.42 -22.94 -8.16
C GLY A 541 1.02 -22.48 -7.92
N SER A 542 1.29 -22.09 -6.67
CA SER A 542 2.61 -21.69 -6.18
C SER A 542 3.18 -22.80 -5.29
N TYR A 543 4.50 -22.99 -5.36
CA TYR A 543 5.22 -23.98 -4.58
C TYR A 543 6.43 -23.32 -3.94
N THR A 544 6.81 -23.79 -2.76
CA THR A 544 7.96 -23.29 -2.01
C THR A 544 8.96 -24.42 -1.83
N LEU A 545 10.24 -24.09 -1.99
CA LEU A 545 11.34 -25.03 -1.79
C LEU A 545 12.40 -24.40 -0.89
N ASP A 546 12.67 -25.06 0.23
CA ASP A 546 13.76 -24.67 1.13
C ASP A 546 15.07 -25.35 0.69
N LEU A 547 16.11 -24.54 0.50
CA LEU A 547 17.46 -24.94 0.12
C LEU A 547 18.42 -24.59 1.26
N ILE A 548 18.97 -25.62 1.90
CA ILE A 548 19.87 -25.47 3.05
C ILE A 548 21.31 -25.69 2.60
N VAL A 549 22.19 -24.77 3.01
CA VAL A 549 23.64 -24.83 2.78
C VAL A 549 24.31 -25.17 4.11
N TYR A 550 25.13 -26.22 4.12
CA TYR A 550 25.87 -26.68 5.30
C TYR A 550 27.36 -26.42 5.12
N GLU A 551 28.03 -26.11 6.23
CA GLU A 551 29.48 -25.96 6.27
C GLU A 551 30.20 -27.22 5.79
N ASP A 552 31.20 -27.05 4.93
CA ASP A 552 31.98 -28.10 4.29
C ASP A 552 31.12 -29.16 3.58
N ASN A 553 29.89 -28.81 3.19
CA ASN A 553 28.88 -29.71 2.63
C ASN A 553 28.47 -30.88 3.56
N LEU A 554 28.71 -30.75 4.87
CA LEU A 554 28.40 -31.79 5.87
C LEU A 554 27.01 -31.55 6.48
N GLN A 555 26.00 -32.34 6.11
CA GLN A 555 24.64 -32.26 6.66
C GLN A 555 24.52 -32.48 8.19
N THR A 556 25.62 -32.88 8.84
CA THR A 556 25.70 -33.03 10.31
C THR A 556 26.28 -31.80 11.01
N ALA A 557 26.76 -30.80 10.26
CA ALA A 557 27.24 -29.52 10.74
C ALA A 557 26.08 -28.52 10.91
N ALA A 558 26.38 -27.34 11.45
CA ALA A 558 25.40 -26.26 11.56
C ALA A 558 25.01 -25.73 10.16
N ALA A 559 23.73 -25.36 9.98
CA ALA A 559 23.27 -24.71 8.76
C ALA A 559 23.90 -23.31 8.65
N ARG A 560 24.55 -23.04 7.51
CA ARG A 560 25.22 -21.77 7.22
C ARG A 560 24.28 -20.78 6.55
N ALA A 561 23.44 -21.27 5.65
CA ALA A 561 22.39 -20.48 5.04
C ALA A 561 21.12 -21.31 4.80
N LEU A 562 19.97 -20.65 4.92
CA LEU A 562 18.68 -21.17 4.48
C LEU A 562 18.12 -20.23 3.42
N TRP A 563 17.99 -20.75 2.21
CA TRP A 563 17.33 -20.07 1.10
C TRP A 563 15.93 -20.61 0.89
N ARG A 564 14.97 -19.73 0.63
CA ARG A 564 13.62 -20.08 0.22
C ARG A 564 13.39 -19.65 -1.22
N LEU A 565 13.11 -20.64 -2.07
CA LEU A 565 12.84 -20.51 -3.50
C LEU A 565 11.34 -20.62 -3.79
#